data_AF-A0A932PB38-F1
#
_entry.id   AF-A0A932PB38-F1
#
_cell.length_a   1.000
_cell.length_b   1.000
_cell.length_c   1.000
_cell.angle_alpha   90.00
_cell.angle_beta   90.00
_cell.angle_gamma   90.00
#
_symmetry.space_group_name_H-M   'P 1'
#
loop_
_entity.id
_entity.type
_entity.pdbx_description
1 polymer ?
#
loop_
_entity_poly.entity_id
_entity_poly.type
_entity_poly.pdbx_seq_one_letter_code
_entity_poly.pdbx_strand_id
1 'polypeptide(L)' 'MPSPFPGMDPFLEHPGIFPDLHDSLVTYLREALQPRLPSPYYAGIGSRIWV' A
#
# COMPACT_ATOMS: atom_id res chain seq x y z
N MET A 1 10.60 -0.15 -21.90
CA MET A 1 10.34 -1.55 -21.50
C MET A 1 8.94 -1.56 -20.93
N PRO A 2 7.96 -2.36 -21.42
CA PRO A 2 6.58 -2.13 -21.01
C PRO A 2 6.37 -2.70 -19.61
N SER A 3 6.59 -1.86 -18.61
CA SER A 3 5.50 -1.56 -17.70
C SER A 3 5.28 -0.05 -17.76
N PRO A 4 4.23 0.40 -18.47
CA PRO A 4 3.53 1.65 -18.18
C PRO A 4 2.45 1.42 -17.10
N PHE A 5 2.67 0.35 -16.30
CA PHE A 5 1.91 -0.30 -15.24
C PHE A 5 0.55 -0.92 -15.61
N PRO A 6 0.51 -2.25 -15.79
CA PRO A 6 -0.59 -3.03 -15.25
C PRO A 6 -0.05 -4.04 -14.24
N GLY A 7 0.07 -3.59 -12.98
CA GLY A 7 0.45 -4.40 -11.82
C GLY A 7 1.83 -4.12 -11.22
N MET A 8 2.25 -2.85 -11.11
CA MET A 8 3.44 -2.39 -10.34
C MET A 8 4.83 -2.87 -10.82
N ASP A 9 5.87 -2.26 -10.24
CA ASP A 9 7.28 -2.56 -10.54
C ASP A 9 7.61 -3.99 -10.11
N PRO A 10 7.99 -4.89 -11.05
CA PRO A 10 8.26 -6.30 -10.74
C PRO A 10 9.32 -6.51 -9.65
N PHE A 11 10.20 -5.53 -9.43
CA PHE A 11 11.22 -5.63 -8.40
C PHE A 11 10.62 -5.46 -7.00
N LEU A 12 9.73 -4.48 -6.82
CA LEU A 12 9.12 -4.16 -5.53
C LEU A 12 8.06 -5.17 -5.11
N GLU A 13 7.44 -5.84 -6.08
CA GLU A 13 6.44 -6.88 -5.82
C GLU A 13 7.04 -8.28 -5.68
N HIS A 14 8.37 -8.44 -5.80
CA HIS A 14 8.98 -9.76 -5.69
C HIS A 14 9.00 -10.23 -4.23
N PRO A 15 8.19 -11.22 -3.81
CA PRO A 15 8.05 -11.60 -2.40
C PRO A 15 9.34 -12.19 -1.81
N GLY A 16 10.25 -12.72 -2.66
CA GLY A 16 11.56 -13.17 -2.22
C GLY A 16 12.58 -12.05 -1.95
N ILE A 17 12.31 -10.81 -2.39
CA ILE A 17 13.19 -9.65 -2.17
C ILE A 17 12.56 -8.71 -1.13
N PHE A 18 11.24 -8.50 -1.23
CA PHE A 18 10.48 -7.61 -0.37
C PHE A 18 9.22 -8.30 0.16
N PRO A 19 9.37 -9.24 1.12
CA PRO A 19 8.25 -10.06 1.60
C PRO A 19 7.14 -9.25 2.29
N ASP A 20 7.47 -8.09 2.85
CA ASP A 20 6.60 -7.27 3.69
C ASP A 20 6.40 -5.84 3.16
N LEU A 21 6.88 -5.54 1.95
CA LEU A 21 6.87 -4.16 1.43
C LEU A 21 5.46 -3.60 1.32
N HIS A 22 4.49 -4.38 0.85
CA HIS A 22 3.12 -3.88 0.72
C HIS A 22 2.49 -3.60 2.08
N ASP A 23 2.64 -4.51 3.05
CA ASP A 23 2.09 -4.34 4.40
C ASP A 23 2.73 -3.14 5.12
N SER A 24 4.05 -3.01 5.04
CA SER A 24 4.81 -1.90 5.59
C SER A 24 4.44 -0.58 4.91
N LEU A 25 4.38 -0.55 3.57
CA LEU A 25 4.04 0.64 2.80
C LEU A 25 2.64 1.13 3.14
N VAL A 26 1.65 0.24 3.18
CA VAL A 26 0.27 0.59 3.55
C VAL A 26 0.21 1.12 4.99
N THR A 27 0.95 0.51 5.91
CA THR A 27 1.06 0.98 7.30
C THR A 27 1.62 2.40 7.37
N TYR A 28 2.77 2.65 6.74
CA TYR A 28 3.40 3.97 6.77
C TYR A 28 2.60 5.03 6.03
N LEU A 29 1.93 4.68 4.93
CA LEU A 29 1.03 5.59 4.22
C LEU A 29 -0.14 6.00 5.12
N ARG A 30 -0.77 5.06 5.83
CA ARG A 30 -1.82 5.38 6.80
C ARG A 30 -1.33 6.37 7.85
N GLU A 31 -0.19 6.09 8.49
CA GLU A 31 0.37 6.96 9.52
C GLU A 31 0.74 8.35 8.97
N ALA A 32 1.26 8.43 7.75
CA ALA A 32 1.59 9.71 7.10
C ALA A 32 0.34 10.52 6.71
N LEU A 33 -0.75 9.85 6.34
CA LEU A 33 -2.01 10.49 5.95
C LEU A 33 -2.83 10.93 7.17
N GLN A 34 -2.85 10.15 8.25
CA GLN A 34 -3.67 10.39 9.42
C GLN A 34 -3.61 11.83 9.98
N PRO A 35 -2.44 12.49 10.14
CA PRO A 35 -2.37 13.86 10.63
C PRO A 35 -2.74 14.93 9.58
N ARG A 36 -2.83 14.56 8.30
CA ARG A 36 -3.10 15.48 7.18
C ARG A 36 -4.58 15.50 6.78
N LEU A 37 -5.37 14.55 7.29
CA LEU A 37 -6.78 14.45 6.97
C LEU A 37 -7.58 15.51 7.74
N PRO A 38 -8.42 16.30 7.07
CA PRO A 38 -9.33 17.20 7.75
C PRO A 38 -10.45 16.40 8.44
N SER A 39 -11.05 16.98 9.48
CA SER A 39 -12.27 16.41 10.07
C SER A 39 -13.38 16.31 9.00
N PRO A 40 -14.17 15.22 8.94
CA PRO A 40 -14.24 14.07 9.86
C PRO A 40 -13.53 12.80 9.33
N TYR A 41 -12.56 12.95 8.41
CA TYR A 41 -11.96 11.81 7.72
C TYR A 41 -10.90 11.10 8.58
N TYR A 42 -10.76 9.79 8.39
CA TYR A 42 -9.68 8.98 8.98
C TYR A 42 -9.14 7.97 7.96
N ALA A 43 -7.88 7.58 8.11
CA ALA A 43 -7.25 6.57 7.25
C ALA A 43 -7.35 5.19 7.91
N GLY A 44 -8.02 4.25 7.23
CA GLY A 44 -8.13 2.85 7.65
C GLY A 44 -7.39 1.91 6.71
N ILE A 45 -6.88 0.80 7.23
CA ILE A 45 -6.36 -0.32 6.42
C ILE A 45 -7.51 -1.33 6.29
N GLY A 46 -8.07 -1.46 5.09
CA GLY A 46 -9.18 -2.39 4.84
C GLY A 46 -8.69 -3.69 4.23
N SER A 47 -8.82 -4.80 4.96
CA SER A 47 -8.72 -6.14 4.36
C SER A 47 -10.06 -6.47 3.68
N ARG A 48 -10.14 -6.33 2.36
CA ARG A 48 -11.25 -6.91 1.59
C ARG A 48 -11.04 -8.43 1.54
N ILE A 49 -11.64 -9.14 2.48
CA ILE A 49 -11.79 -10.60 2.42
C ILE A 49 -13.07 -10.87 1.62
N TRP A 50 -12.92 -11.37 0.39
CA TRP A 50 -14.01 -11.97 -0.35
C TRP A 50 -13.98 -13.47 -0.05
N VAL A 51 -15.05 -14.00 0.56
CA VAL A 51 -15.32 -15.44 0.69
C VAL A 51 -15.91 -15.94 -0.62
#